data_AF-F4WJ20-F1
#
_entry.id   AF-F4WJ20-F1
#
_cell.length_a   1.000
_cell.length_b   1.000
_cell.length_c   1.000
_cell.angle_alpha   90.00
_cell.angle_beta   90.00
_cell.angle_gamma   90.00
#
_symmetry.space_group_name_H-M   'P 1'
#
loop_
_entity.id
_entity.type
_entity.pdbx_description
1 polymer ?
#
loop_
_entity_poly.entity_id
_entity_poly.type
_entity_poly.pdbx_seq_one_letter_code
_entity_poly.pdbx_strand_id
1 'polypeptide(L)'
;MSEYSDPYHKRPMTMGEIGCFLSHYIVWQKVLEHGYKSVMVLEDDVRFEPFFRQKVDYVLAELSNLKLEWDLIYMGRKKLVKSENLVEGSKFLVRAGYSYWTLGYILSESGAKKLIDAMPLEKLIPVDEFLPILSDTHPEKQWAAQFPTRDLIILSTNPLLIYPSHYTGEDGHISDTEDSKLVHDTFIDNLEKKEEL
;
A
#
# COMPACT_ATOMS: atom_id res chain seq x y z
N MET A 1 19.04 -6.05 -10.84
CA MET A 1 17.59 -5.98 -10.59
C MET A 1 16.92 -5.95 -11.96
N SER A 2 16.33 -7.06 -12.41
CA SER A 2 15.93 -7.22 -13.83
C SER A 2 14.63 -8.00 -14.05
N GLU A 3 13.79 -8.18 -13.02
CA GLU A 3 12.68 -9.16 -13.13
C GLU A 3 11.29 -8.68 -12.68
N TYR A 4 11.10 -7.44 -12.20
CA TYR A 4 9.72 -6.94 -12.02
C TYR A 4 9.10 -6.61 -13.38
N SER A 5 7.94 -7.21 -13.65
CA SER A 5 7.14 -6.97 -14.84
C SER A 5 5.68 -6.87 -14.41
N ASP A 6 5.07 -5.71 -14.58
CA ASP A 6 3.67 -5.44 -14.24
C ASP A 6 2.77 -6.59 -14.73
N PRO A 7 1.87 -7.11 -13.88
CA PRO A 7 1.15 -8.35 -14.21
C PRO A 7 0.14 -8.16 -15.34
N TYR A 8 -0.35 -6.93 -15.55
CA TYR A 8 -1.39 -6.58 -16.53
C TYR A 8 -0.81 -6.10 -17.86
N HIS A 9 0.24 -5.29 -17.83
CA HIS A 9 0.84 -4.59 -18.96
C HIS A 9 2.20 -5.16 -19.38
N LYS A 10 2.77 -6.07 -18.59
CA LYS A 10 4.07 -6.73 -18.85
C LYS A 10 5.21 -5.73 -19.06
N ARG A 11 5.22 -4.65 -18.27
CA ARG A 11 6.16 -3.53 -18.36
C ARG A 11 6.95 -3.37 -17.05
N PRO A 12 8.14 -2.74 -17.08
CA PRO A 12 8.81 -2.30 -15.84
C PRO A 12 7.99 -1.23 -15.11
N MET A 13 8.38 -0.89 -13.89
CA MET A 13 7.75 0.20 -13.14
C MET A 13 7.80 1.52 -13.90
N THR A 14 6.82 2.38 -13.67
CA THR A 14 6.88 3.79 -14.05
C THR A 14 7.64 4.61 -13.00
N MET A 15 8.11 5.79 -13.39
CA MET A 15 8.69 6.75 -12.44
C MET A 15 7.67 7.23 -11.40
N GLY A 16 6.39 7.29 -11.75
CA GLY A 16 5.31 7.63 -10.84
C GLY A 16 5.05 6.53 -9.80
N GLU A 17 5.08 5.25 -10.20
CA GLU A 17 5.00 4.12 -9.27
C GLU A 17 6.17 4.12 -8.27
N ILE A 18 7.37 4.48 -8.72
CA ILE A 18 8.54 4.69 -7.83
C ILE A 18 8.28 5.87 -6.89
N GLY A 19 7.82 7.01 -7.39
CA GLY A 19 7.55 8.20 -6.58
C GLY A 19 6.48 7.97 -5.51
N CYS A 20 5.41 7.27 -5.87
CA CYS A 20 4.35 6.82 -4.96
C CYS A 20 4.93 5.93 -3.86
N PHE A 21 5.70 4.90 -4.23
CA PHE A 21 6.34 4.02 -3.25
C PHE A 21 7.24 4.79 -2.28
N LEU A 22 8.13 5.63 -2.79
CA LEU A 22 9.06 6.40 -1.97
C LEU A 22 8.34 7.35 -1.01
N SER A 23 7.21 7.93 -1.44
CA SER A 23 6.38 8.78 -0.59
C SER A 23 5.82 8.02 0.62
N HIS A 24 5.31 6.80 0.42
CA HIS A 24 4.89 5.94 1.52
C HIS A 24 6.06 5.48 2.39
N TYR A 25 7.17 5.07 1.77
CA TYR A 25 8.38 4.66 2.49
C TYR A 25 8.88 5.73 3.46
N ILE A 26 8.94 6.99 3.02
CA ILE A 26 9.33 8.13 3.88
C ILE A 26 8.36 8.29 5.06
N VAL A 27 7.06 8.10 4.85
CA VAL A 27 6.08 8.13 5.94
C VAL A 27 6.34 7.01 6.94
N TRP A 28 6.62 5.79 6.49
CA TRP A 28 6.94 4.66 7.38
C TRP A 28 8.20 4.94 8.21
N GLN A 29 9.23 5.52 7.61
CA GLN A 29 10.43 5.95 8.34
C GLN A 29 10.11 6.99 9.41
N LYS A 30 9.29 8.00 9.07
CA LYS A 30 8.89 9.05 10.03
C LYS A 30 8.10 8.50 11.20
N VAL A 31 7.25 7.49 11.00
CA VAL A 31 6.53 6.81 12.09
C VAL A 31 7.50 6.27 13.13
N LEU A 32 8.56 5.60 12.68
CA LEU A 32 9.59 5.02 13.55
C LEU A 32 10.49 6.09 14.19
N GLU A 33 10.93 7.07 13.40
CA GLU A 33 11.78 8.18 13.87
C GLU A 33 11.12 8.97 15.00
N HIS A 34 9.82 9.23 14.88
CA HIS A 34 9.07 10.05 15.85
C HIS A 34 8.38 9.21 16.94
N GLY A 35 8.44 7.87 16.85
CA GLY A 35 7.78 6.97 17.80
C GLY A 35 6.25 7.09 17.81
N TYR A 36 5.63 7.37 16.66
CA TYR A 36 4.17 7.44 16.56
C TYR A 36 3.55 6.06 16.72
N LYS A 37 2.60 5.93 17.67
CA LYS A 37 1.89 4.66 17.89
C LYS A 37 1.04 4.24 16.72
N SER A 38 0.39 5.21 16.09
CA SER A 38 -0.28 5.04 14.82
C SER A 38 -0.40 6.36 14.08
N VAL A 39 -0.55 6.28 12.76
CA VAL A 39 -0.80 7.43 11.89
C VAL A 39 -1.89 7.07 10.88
N MET A 40 -2.61 8.09 10.39
CA MET A 40 -3.46 7.97 9.21
C MET A 40 -2.72 8.57 8.01
N VAL A 41 -2.55 7.78 6.97
CA VAL A 41 -1.94 8.17 5.69
C VAL A 41 -3.05 8.30 4.65
N LEU A 42 -3.03 9.39 3.89
CA LEU A 42 -4.03 9.73 2.90
C LEU A 42 -3.32 10.22 1.63
N GLU A 43 -3.78 9.77 0.48
CA GLU A 43 -3.47 10.40 -0.81
C GLU A 43 -4.25 11.71 -0.95
N ASP A 44 -3.78 12.61 -1.80
CA ASP A 44 -4.31 13.98 -1.95
C ASP A 44 -5.58 14.05 -2.82
N ASP A 45 -5.87 12.99 -3.57
CA ASP A 45 -6.96 12.90 -4.53
C ASP A 45 -8.15 12.05 -4.02
N VAL A 46 -8.40 12.05 -2.72
CA VAL A 46 -9.46 11.24 -2.10
C VAL A 46 -10.70 12.03 -1.68
N ARG A 47 -11.83 11.32 -1.58
CA ARG A 47 -13.07 11.80 -0.95
C ARG A 47 -13.48 10.90 0.20
N PHE A 48 -14.13 11.50 1.19
CA PHE A 48 -14.53 10.83 2.43
C PHE A 48 -16.02 10.54 2.46
N GLU A 49 -16.38 9.43 3.11
CA GLU A 49 -17.76 9.15 3.49
C GLU A 49 -18.35 10.23 4.42
N PRO A 50 -19.67 10.48 4.37
CA PRO A 50 -20.34 11.28 5.38
C PRO A 50 -20.04 10.76 6.79
N PHE A 51 -19.84 11.68 7.73
CA PHE A 51 -19.47 11.40 9.12
C PHE A 51 -18.15 10.63 9.26
N PHE A 52 -17.21 10.80 8.32
CA PHE A 52 -15.90 10.13 8.30
C PHE A 52 -15.22 10.03 9.67
N ARG A 53 -15.02 11.16 10.35
CA ARG A 53 -14.35 11.20 11.66
C ARG A 53 -15.05 10.32 12.70
N GLN A 54 -16.38 10.40 12.77
CA GLN A 54 -17.16 9.58 13.69
C GLN A 54 -17.05 8.09 13.35
N LYS A 55 -17.05 7.73 12.05
CA LYS A 55 -16.86 6.35 11.59
C LYS A 55 -15.46 5.83 11.92
N VAL A 56 -14.43 6.67 11.78
CA VAL A 56 -13.04 6.36 12.23
C VAL A 56 -13.02 6.09 13.74
N ASP A 57 -13.66 6.94 14.54
CA ASP A 57 -13.72 6.76 15.99
C ASP A 57 -14.37 5.43 16.38
N TYR A 58 -15.43 5.00 15.66
CA TYR A 58 -16.04 3.68 15.87
C TYR A 58 -15.11 2.52 15.53
N VAL A 59 -14.36 2.63 14.42
CA VAL A 59 -13.36 1.62 14.04
C VAL A 59 -12.26 1.52 15.10
N LEU A 60 -11.72 2.66 15.54
CA LEU A 60 -10.67 2.69 16.58
C LEU A 60 -11.16 2.13 17.92
N ALA A 61 -12.39 2.46 18.32
CA ALA A 61 -13.00 1.90 19.52
C ALA A 61 -13.17 0.37 19.41
N GLU A 62 -13.57 -0.13 18.25
CA GLU A 62 -13.73 -1.57 18.01
C GLU A 62 -12.39 -2.32 18.07
N LEU A 63 -11.32 -1.79 17.44
CA LEU A 63 -9.97 -2.34 17.55
C LEU A 63 -9.51 -2.47 19.01
N SER A 64 -9.74 -1.42 19.81
CA SER A 64 -9.38 -1.40 21.22
C SER A 64 -10.20 -2.40 22.04
N ASN A 65 -11.51 -2.50 21.80
CA ASN A 65 -12.40 -3.38 22.56
C ASN A 65 -12.14 -4.85 22.26
N LEU A 66 -11.90 -5.18 21.00
CA LEU A 66 -11.61 -6.54 20.55
C LEU A 66 -10.15 -6.95 20.82
N LYS A 67 -9.28 -6.02 21.20
CA LYS A 67 -7.84 -6.24 21.43
C LYS A 67 -7.19 -6.92 20.22
N LEU A 68 -7.52 -6.44 19.03
CA LEU A 68 -7.01 -7.00 17.79
C LEU A 68 -5.55 -6.60 17.60
N GLU A 69 -4.74 -7.56 17.19
CA GLU A 69 -3.44 -7.29 16.58
C GLU A 69 -3.67 -6.82 15.14
N TRP A 70 -3.03 -5.73 14.75
CA TRP A 70 -3.10 -5.17 13.40
C TRP A 70 -1.87 -4.32 13.10
N ASP A 71 -1.50 -4.27 11.82
CA ASP A 71 -0.37 -3.49 11.35
C ASP A 71 -0.81 -2.36 10.43
N LEU A 72 -1.76 -2.65 9.53
CA LEU A 72 -2.33 -1.70 8.59
C LEU A 72 -3.83 -1.91 8.46
N ILE A 73 -4.59 -0.81 8.37
CA ILE A 73 -6.03 -0.84 8.13
C ILE A 73 -6.34 0.00 6.91
N TYR A 74 -6.74 -0.65 5.82
CA TYR A 74 -7.23 0.06 4.65
C TYR A 74 -8.55 0.77 4.95
N MET A 75 -8.59 2.05 4.61
CA MET A 75 -9.76 2.92 4.71
C MET A 75 -10.36 3.19 3.32
N GLY A 76 -9.51 3.19 2.29
CA GLY A 76 -9.87 3.20 0.87
C GLY A 76 -8.92 2.32 0.07
N ARG A 77 -9.50 1.46 -0.78
CA ARG A 77 -8.77 0.57 -1.70
C ARG A 77 -9.67 -0.04 -2.78
N LYS A 78 -9.05 -0.62 -3.79
CA LYS A 78 -9.67 -1.51 -4.78
C LYS A 78 -9.48 -2.97 -4.39
N LYS A 79 -10.57 -3.63 -4.01
CA LYS A 79 -10.58 -5.07 -3.73
C LYS A 79 -10.47 -5.86 -5.04
N LEU A 80 -9.50 -6.75 -5.15
CA LEU A 80 -9.32 -7.63 -6.32
C LEU A 80 -9.78 -9.07 -6.07
N VAL A 81 -10.31 -9.35 -4.87
CA VAL A 81 -10.91 -10.63 -4.49
C VAL A 81 -12.44 -10.53 -4.42
N LYS A 82 -13.13 -11.65 -4.66
CA LYS A 82 -14.60 -11.72 -4.66
C LYS A 82 -15.21 -11.60 -3.26
N SER A 83 -14.50 -12.08 -2.25
CA SER A 83 -14.98 -12.16 -0.87
C SER A 83 -13.83 -12.06 0.11
N GLU A 84 -14.13 -11.53 1.30
CA GLU A 84 -13.18 -11.38 2.40
C GLU A 84 -13.82 -11.85 3.70
N ASN A 85 -12.99 -12.32 4.62
CA ASN A 85 -13.46 -12.83 5.90
C ASN A 85 -13.68 -11.67 6.87
N LEU A 86 -14.85 -11.61 7.49
CA LEU A 86 -15.10 -10.72 8.62
C LEU A 86 -14.12 -11.04 9.75
N VAL A 87 -13.66 -10.01 10.45
CA VAL A 87 -12.93 -10.19 11.70
C VAL A 87 -13.92 -10.66 12.76
N GLU A 88 -13.56 -11.70 13.52
CA GLU A 88 -14.44 -12.25 14.54
C GLU A 88 -14.84 -11.18 15.57
N GLY A 89 -16.14 -11.07 15.84
CA GLY A 89 -16.69 -10.07 16.76
C GLY A 89 -16.74 -8.64 16.23
N SER A 90 -16.18 -8.37 15.05
CA SER A 90 -16.15 -7.04 14.43
C SER A 90 -17.42 -6.75 13.64
N LYS A 91 -17.87 -5.49 13.70
CA LYS A 91 -18.94 -4.97 12.84
C LYS A 91 -18.41 -4.25 11.62
N PHE A 92 -17.16 -3.77 11.66
CA PHE A 92 -16.62 -2.84 10.67
C PHE A 92 -15.35 -3.31 9.99
N LEU A 93 -14.79 -4.47 10.32
CA LEU A 93 -13.49 -4.92 9.84
C LEU A 93 -13.57 -6.28 9.16
N VAL A 94 -12.79 -6.38 8.08
CA VAL A 94 -12.47 -7.64 7.39
C VAL A 94 -10.97 -7.82 7.34
N ARG A 95 -10.51 -9.07 7.17
CA ARG A 95 -9.13 -9.34 6.75
C ARG A 95 -8.99 -8.98 5.27
N ALA A 96 -8.08 -8.08 4.94
CA ALA A 96 -7.89 -7.64 3.56
C ALA A 96 -7.28 -8.77 2.73
N GLY A 97 -7.83 -9.03 1.55
CA GLY A 97 -7.21 -9.84 0.51
C GLY A 97 -6.37 -9.01 -0.47
N TYR A 98 -6.06 -9.59 -1.64
CA TYR A 98 -5.34 -8.88 -2.70
C TYR A 98 -6.06 -7.58 -3.10
N SER A 99 -5.30 -6.49 -3.13
CA SER A 99 -5.82 -5.12 -3.20
C SER A 99 -4.90 -4.24 -4.00
N TYR A 100 -5.49 -3.30 -4.74
CA TYR A 100 -4.83 -2.15 -5.33
C TYR A 100 -5.37 -0.85 -4.73
N TRP A 101 -4.82 0.29 -5.14
CA TRP A 101 -5.17 1.63 -4.73
C TRP A 101 -4.96 1.84 -3.23
N THR A 102 -3.80 2.36 -2.86
CA THR A 102 -3.42 2.63 -1.47
C THR A 102 -3.92 4.01 -0.98
N LEU A 103 -5.14 4.39 -1.40
CA LEU A 103 -5.81 5.69 -1.22
C LEU A 103 -5.70 6.26 0.20
N GLY A 104 -5.89 5.41 1.20
CA GLY A 104 -5.69 5.80 2.58
C GLY A 104 -5.79 4.64 3.55
N TYR A 105 -4.97 4.70 4.60
CA TYR A 105 -4.85 3.66 5.60
C TYR A 105 -4.42 4.20 6.96
N ILE A 106 -4.70 3.44 8.01
CA ILE A 106 -4.09 3.63 9.33
C ILE A 106 -2.92 2.65 9.44
N LEU A 107 -1.78 3.14 9.90
CA LEU A 107 -0.55 2.37 10.09
C LEU A 107 -0.15 2.39 11.57
N SER A 108 0.14 1.23 12.15
CA SER A 108 0.71 1.15 13.50
C SER A 108 2.24 1.25 13.45
N GLU A 109 2.85 1.53 14.60
CA GLU A 109 4.31 1.49 14.77
C GLU A 109 4.89 0.11 14.38
N SER A 110 4.23 -0.99 14.78
CA SER A 110 4.66 -2.35 14.42
C SER A 110 4.57 -2.60 12.93
N GLY A 111 3.51 -2.11 12.28
CA GLY A 111 3.34 -2.20 10.84
C GLY A 111 4.44 -1.45 10.10
N ALA A 112 4.73 -0.21 10.50
CA ALA A 112 5.83 0.57 9.93
C ALA A 112 7.17 -0.17 10.07
N LYS A 113 7.42 -0.79 11.23
CA LYS A 113 8.63 -1.58 11.46
C LYS A 113 8.73 -2.76 10.50
N LYS A 114 7.66 -3.56 10.36
CA LYS A 114 7.62 -4.71 9.43
C LYS A 114 7.86 -4.29 7.98
N LEU A 115 7.29 -3.16 7.56
CA LEU A 115 7.46 -2.62 6.21
C LEU A 115 8.91 -2.21 5.94
N ILE A 116 9.59 -1.59 6.92
CA ILE A 116 11.01 -1.20 6.79
C ILE A 116 11.95 -2.40 6.88
N ASP A 117 11.71 -3.33 7.80
CA ASP A 117 12.52 -4.54 7.99
C ASP A 117 12.50 -5.46 6.75
N ALA A 118 11.48 -5.36 5.91
CA ALA A 118 11.41 -6.07 4.63
C ALA A 118 12.38 -5.53 3.56
N MET A 119 13.18 -4.51 3.88
CA MET A 119 14.20 -3.89 3.01
C MET A 119 13.66 -3.54 1.61
N PRO A 120 12.56 -2.76 1.53
CA PRO A 120 11.83 -2.56 0.27
C PRO A 120 12.67 -1.92 -0.84
N LEU A 121 13.68 -1.11 -0.50
CA LEU A 121 14.52 -0.44 -1.48
C LEU A 121 15.49 -1.40 -2.21
N GLU A 122 15.83 -2.54 -1.61
CA GLU A 122 16.63 -3.57 -2.27
C GLU A 122 15.82 -4.36 -3.32
N LYS A 123 14.49 -4.33 -3.20
CA LYS A 123 13.53 -5.13 -3.96
C LYS A 123 12.29 -4.31 -4.34
N LEU A 124 12.52 -3.11 -4.86
CA LEU A 124 11.48 -2.15 -5.20
C LEU A 124 10.49 -2.72 -6.22
N ILE A 125 9.23 -2.69 -5.85
CA ILE A 125 8.03 -3.01 -6.62
C ILE A 125 6.94 -2.00 -6.25
N PRO A 126 5.85 -1.84 -7.02
CA PRO A 126 4.78 -0.93 -6.63
C PRO A 126 4.23 -1.26 -5.24
N VAL A 127 3.80 -0.22 -4.51
CA VAL A 127 3.31 -0.37 -3.12
C VAL A 127 2.10 -1.30 -3.05
N ASP A 128 1.28 -1.26 -4.11
CA ASP A 128 0.11 -2.09 -4.33
C ASP A 128 0.44 -3.58 -4.52
N GLU A 129 1.68 -3.93 -4.86
CA GLU A 129 2.16 -5.32 -4.89
C GLU A 129 2.89 -5.69 -3.58
N PHE A 130 3.62 -4.74 -3.03
CA PHE A 130 4.40 -4.92 -1.82
C PHE A 130 3.53 -5.23 -0.59
N LEU A 131 2.46 -4.47 -0.35
CA LEU A 131 1.58 -4.66 0.81
C LEU A 131 0.87 -6.03 0.77
N PRO A 132 0.28 -6.47 -0.36
CA PRO A 132 -0.27 -7.82 -0.45
C PRO A 132 0.76 -8.94 -0.33
N ILE A 133 2.00 -8.73 -0.82
CA ILE A 133 3.07 -9.72 -0.63
C ILE A 133 3.36 -9.90 0.86
N LEU A 134 3.58 -8.81 1.60
CA LEU A 134 3.92 -8.89 3.02
C LEU A 134 2.77 -9.38 3.91
N SER A 135 1.54 -9.35 3.42
CA SER A 135 0.38 -9.95 4.11
C SER A 135 0.04 -11.37 3.64
N ASP A 136 0.88 -11.96 2.77
CA ASP A 136 0.69 -13.29 2.18
C ASP A 136 -0.62 -13.44 1.36
N THR A 137 -1.12 -12.33 0.81
CA THR A 137 -2.36 -12.30 0.02
C THR A 137 -2.14 -12.15 -1.49
N HIS A 138 -0.90 -11.92 -1.92
CA HIS A 138 -0.54 -11.74 -3.32
C HIS A 138 -0.67 -13.04 -4.15
N PRO A 139 -1.24 -12.99 -5.38
CA PRO A 139 -1.41 -14.18 -6.23
C PRO A 139 -0.10 -14.69 -6.83
N GLU A 140 0.81 -13.82 -7.25
CA GLU A 140 2.09 -14.21 -7.88
C GLU A 140 3.10 -14.74 -6.87
N LYS A 141 3.31 -16.06 -6.88
CA LYS A 141 4.22 -16.75 -5.95
C LYS A 141 5.69 -16.45 -6.19
N GLN A 142 6.08 -16.15 -7.42
CA GLN A 142 7.47 -15.82 -7.75
C GLN A 142 7.93 -14.52 -7.09
N TRP A 143 7.06 -13.50 -7.08
CA TRP A 143 7.36 -12.23 -6.40
C TRP A 143 7.30 -12.40 -4.89
N ALA A 144 6.28 -13.10 -4.39
CA ALA A 144 6.17 -13.36 -2.96
C ALA A 144 7.36 -14.17 -2.40
N ALA A 145 8.03 -15.00 -3.21
CA ALA A 145 9.23 -15.74 -2.80
C ALA A 145 10.43 -14.83 -2.51
N GLN A 146 10.44 -13.60 -3.01
CA GLN A 146 11.50 -12.63 -2.76
C GLN A 146 11.42 -12.00 -1.36
N PHE A 147 10.27 -12.14 -0.68
CA PHE A 147 10.01 -11.60 0.66
C PHE A 147 9.63 -12.75 1.59
N PRO A 148 10.60 -13.34 2.32
CA PRO A 148 10.36 -14.56 3.12
C PRO A 148 9.52 -14.30 4.38
N THR A 149 9.60 -13.09 4.95
CA THR A 149 8.80 -12.68 6.11
C THR A 149 7.53 -12.00 5.60
N ARG A 150 6.37 -12.63 5.80
CA ARG A 150 5.06 -12.18 5.30
C ARG A 150 3.99 -12.24 6.40
N ASP A 151 4.28 -11.59 7.52
CA ASP A 151 3.46 -11.59 8.73
C ASP A 151 2.75 -10.24 8.97
N LEU A 152 2.62 -9.40 7.95
CA LEU A 152 1.93 -8.11 8.03
C LEU A 152 0.42 -8.33 8.15
N ILE A 153 -0.18 -7.91 9.26
CA ILE A 153 -1.61 -8.07 9.51
C ILE A 153 -2.37 -6.88 8.92
N ILE A 154 -2.93 -7.08 7.74
CA ILE A 154 -3.75 -6.07 7.06
C ILE A 154 -5.24 -6.34 7.27
N LEU A 155 -5.92 -5.36 7.87
CA LEU A 155 -7.36 -5.27 7.94
C LEU A 155 -7.88 -4.22 6.95
N SER A 156 -9.19 -4.17 6.78
CA SER A 156 -9.86 -3.13 5.99
C SER A 156 -11.18 -2.79 6.64
N THR A 157 -11.58 -1.51 6.57
CA THR A 157 -12.95 -1.15 6.92
C THR A 157 -13.93 -1.74 5.91
N ASN A 158 -15.08 -2.16 6.40
CA ASN A 158 -16.19 -2.65 5.58
C ASN A 158 -17.50 -2.09 6.17
N PRO A 159 -18.13 -1.09 5.52
CA PRO A 159 -17.77 -0.49 4.23
C PRO A 159 -16.47 0.34 4.25
N LEU A 160 -15.92 0.63 3.06
CA LEU A 160 -14.81 1.57 2.91
C LEU A 160 -15.26 2.99 3.29
N LEU A 161 -14.32 3.76 3.85
CA LEU A 161 -14.56 5.12 4.34
C LEU A 161 -13.95 6.20 3.43
N ILE A 162 -13.07 5.78 2.53
CA ILE A 162 -12.34 6.63 1.58
C ILE A 162 -12.52 6.05 0.18
N TYR A 163 -12.78 6.94 -0.78
CA TYR A 163 -12.94 6.62 -2.19
C TYR A 163 -12.10 7.59 -3.01
N PRO A 164 -11.71 7.23 -4.24
CA PRO A 164 -10.96 8.17 -5.07
C PRO A 164 -11.89 9.31 -5.51
N SER A 165 -11.32 10.50 -5.71
CA SER A 165 -12.05 11.67 -6.22
C SER A 165 -12.53 11.42 -7.65
N HIS A 166 -11.68 10.74 -8.44
CA HIS A 166 -11.90 10.34 -9.84
C HIS A 166 -11.48 8.87 -10.00
N TYR A 167 -12.10 8.14 -10.91
CA TYR A 167 -11.70 6.77 -11.21
C TYR A 167 -10.79 6.71 -12.42
N THR A 168 -9.83 5.78 -12.41
CA THR A 168 -9.00 5.46 -13.59
C THR A 168 -9.88 5.25 -14.82
N GLY A 169 -9.63 6.02 -15.88
CA GLY A 169 -10.39 5.98 -17.13
C GLY A 169 -11.60 6.91 -17.21
N GLU A 170 -11.87 7.72 -16.19
CA GLU A 170 -12.83 8.84 -16.31
C GLU A 170 -12.30 9.93 -17.24
N ASP A 171 -13.18 10.51 -18.06
CA ASP A 171 -12.83 11.57 -19.00
C ASP A 171 -12.22 12.77 -18.26
N GLY A 172 -10.96 13.09 -18.58
CA GLY A 172 -10.21 14.18 -17.97
C GLY A 172 -9.40 13.80 -16.73
N HIS A 173 -9.46 12.55 -16.26
CA HIS A 173 -8.56 12.05 -15.22
C HIS A 173 -7.18 11.75 -15.80
N ILE A 174 -6.13 12.35 -15.20
CA ILE A 174 -4.73 12.10 -15.54
C ILE A 174 -4.09 11.46 -14.31
N SER A 175 -3.57 10.25 -14.45
CA SER A 175 -2.90 9.53 -13.37
C SER A 175 -1.42 9.89 -13.34
N ASP A 176 -0.94 10.38 -12.22
CA ASP A 176 0.48 10.67 -11.99
C ASP A 176 1.35 9.40 -11.91
N THR A 177 0.75 8.26 -11.57
CA THR A 177 1.42 6.95 -11.50
C THR A 177 1.40 6.23 -12.85
N GLU A 178 0.22 6.01 -13.45
CA GLU A 178 0.06 5.19 -14.65
C GLU A 178 0.51 5.90 -15.95
N ASP A 179 0.35 7.23 -16.05
CA ASP A 179 0.66 7.99 -17.27
C ASP A 179 2.14 8.47 -17.34
N SER A 180 2.96 8.06 -16.38
CA SER A 180 4.35 8.49 -16.27
C SER A 180 5.33 7.62 -17.07
N LYS A 181 6.55 8.13 -17.28
CA LYS A 181 7.58 7.45 -18.10
C LYS A 181 7.97 6.12 -17.48
N LEU A 182 8.15 5.11 -18.33
CA LEU A 182 8.73 3.83 -17.93
C LEU A 182 10.19 3.99 -17.53
N VAL A 183 10.59 3.20 -16.54
CA VAL A 183 12.00 2.99 -16.23
C VAL A 183 12.59 2.18 -17.38
N HIS A 184 13.33 2.83 -18.26
CA HIS A 184 14.17 2.17 -19.25
C HIS A 184 15.54 1.87 -18.64
N ASP A 185 16.14 0.73 -19.01
CA ASP A 185 17.49 0.30 -18.57
C ASP A 185 18.60 1.34 -18.82
N THR A 186 18.34 2.37 -19.64
CA THR A 186 19.27 3.45 -19.96
C THR A 186 19.61 4.39 -18.80
N PHE A 187 18.93 4.29 -17.65
CA PHE A 187 19.35 5.02 -16.44
C PHE A 187 20.60 4.39 -15.80
N ILE A 188 20.79 3.07 -15.90
CA ILE A 188 21.97 2.38 -15.35
C ILE A 188 23.21 2.70 -16.21
N ASP A 189 23.08 2.68 -17.53
CA ASP A 189 24.17 3.03 -18.47
C ASP A 189 24.71 4.47 -18.28
N ASN A 190 23.89 5.39 -17.78
CA ASN A 190 24.29 6.78 -17.56
C ASN A 190 24.87 7.04 -16.16
N LEU A 191 24.63 6.14 -15.19
CA LEU A 191 25.26 6.18 -13.86
C LEU A 191 26.67 5.58 -13.92
N GLU A 192 26.84 4.45 -14.61
CA GLU A 192 28.17 3.84 -14.81
C GLU A 192 29.13 4.78 -15.56
N LYS A 193 28.64 5.53 -16.56
CA LYS A 193 29.45 6.53 -17.28
C LYS A 193 29.81 7.78 -16.46
N LYS A 194 29.14 8.04 -15.34
CA LYS A 194 29.44 9.17 -14.45
C LYS A 194 30.43 8.83 -13.35
N GLU A 195 30.64 7.55 -13.05
CA GLU A 195 31.68 7.11 -12.11
C GLU A 195 33.05 6.91 -12.77
N GLU A 196 33.12 6.96 -14.11
CA GLU A 196 34.37 6.89 -14.89
C GLU A 196 34.95 8.27 -15.32
N LEU A 197 34.44 9.39 -14.77
CA LEU A 197 34.94 10.76 -15.00
C LEU A 197 35.40 11.42 -13.70
#